data_AF-A0A932EN61-F1
#
_entry.id   AF-A0A932EN61-F1
#
_cell.length_a   1.000
_cell.length_b   1.000
_cell.length_c   1.000
_cell.angle_alpha   90.00
_cell.angle_beta   90.00
_cell.angle_gamma   90.00
#
_symmetry.space_group_name_H-M   'P 1'
#
loop_
_entity.id
_entity.type
_entity.pdbx_description
1 polymer ?
#
loop_
_entity_poly.entity_id
_entity_poly.type
_entity_poly.pdbx_seq_one_letter_code
_entity_poly.pdbx_strand_id
1 'polypeptide(L)'
;MNKAKNELHDLQKQIELWAKGYGLDFFETIFELIDAKHLNEIAAYGGFPTRYPHWRFGMIYDSLSKGYEYGLQKIYELVINNDPCYAYLMNSNTLDEMANHASRIRQYGELYGIDEVENFIDLCLSLENLIDVHTPSRKGHDILEFLIQKAPLEEWQRETLIMLRDEAYYFLPQGQTKIMNEGWASFWHSKILTEKALQDIDIVDFADHHSATLATQPGQINPYKLGIEIYRDIEERWNTGRFGKEYEECDDIEFKRHWDKKLGKGLEKIFQVRKLYNDVTFIDEFLTPELCEKLKLFVYAYNKRNGTYEIVDRDTRKVKDKLLFSLTNFGQPMISVTEDNFEGKGVLLLTHTHYGVDLKLLEAKETLERVQKIWKQTVCLETIINGERRLLIYDGKEHREKSL
;
A
#
# COMPACT_ATOMS: atom_id res chain seq x y z
N MET A 1 -32.48 -4.74 -15.18
CA MET A 1 -31.39 -5.71 -15.48
C MET A 1 -30.99 -5.66 -16.95
N ASN A 2 -31.59 -6.43 -17.87
CA ASN A 2 -31.01 -6.64 -19.22
C ASN A 2 -30.62 -5.37 -20.01
N LYS A 3 -31.45 -4.31 -20.03
CA LYS A 3 -31.11 -3.05 -20.73
C LYS A 3 -29.79 -2.44 -20.19
N ALA A 4 -29.68 -2.28 -18.86
CA ALA A 4 -28.49 -1.75 -18.21
C ALA A 4 -27.26 -2.68 -18.36
N LYS A 5 -27.43 -4.00 -18.36
CA LYS A 5 -26.32 -4.94 -18.65
C LYS A 5 -25.82 -4.80 -20.10
N ASN A 6 -26.72 -4.58 -21.07
CA ASN A 6 -26.32 -4.33 -22.45
C ASN A 6 -25.61 -2.98 -22.60
N GLU A 7 -26.16 -1.92 -22.01
CA GLU A 7 -25.56 -0.57 -22.03
C GLU A 7 -24.16 -0.55 -21.42
N LEU A 8 -23.97 -1.23 -20.28
CA LEU A 8 -22.65 -1.38 -19.65
C LEU A 8 -21.67 -2.18 -20.51
N HIS A 9 -22.13 -3.26 -21.17
CA HIS A 9 -21.29 -4.09 -22.03
C HIS A 9 -20.89 -3.39 -23.35
N ASP A 10 -21.73 -2.48 -23.86
CA ASP A 10 -21.38 -1.66 -25.03
C ASP A 10 -20.44 -0.49 -24.66
N LEU A 11 -20.64 0.13 -23.48
CA LEU A 11 -19.67 1.09 -22.90
C LEU A 11 -18.31 0.42 -22.64
N GLN A 12 -18.29 -0.82 -22.11
CA GLN A 12 -17.07 -1.61 -21.93
C GLN A 12 -16.29 -1.72 -23.24
N LYS A 13 -16.92 -2.20 -24.33
CA LYS A 13 -16.26 -2.34 -25.65
C LYS A 13 -15.69 -1.02 -26.15
N GLN A 14 -16.40 0.09 -25.92
CA GLN A 14 -15.99 1.41 -26.35
C GLN A 14 -14.76 1.91 -25.57
N ILE A 15 -14.76 1.75 -24.24
CA ILE A 15 -13.64 2.08 -23.36
C ILE A 15 -12.43 1.19 -23.65
N GLU A 16 -12.63 -0.11 -23.82
CA GLU A 16 -11.57 -1.04 -24.21
C GLU A 16 -10.93 -0.66 -25.54
N LEU A 17 -11.73 -0.25 -26.54
CA LEU A 17 -11.23 0.17 -27.85
C LEU A 17 -10.41 1.46 -27.75
N TRP A 18 -10.81 2.42 -26.91
CA TRP A 18 -10.00 3.60 -26.62
C TRP A 18 -8.70 3.25 -25.89
N ALA A 19 -8.77 2.42 -24.85
CA ALA A 19 -7.60 1.99 -24.06
C ALA A 19 -6.56 1.25 -24.95
N LYS A 20 -7.01 0.28 -25.75
CA LYS A 20 -6.20 -0.42 -26.76
C LYS A 20 -5.65 0.56 -27.81
N GLY A 21 -6.39 1.61 -28.16
CA GLY A 21 -5.95 2.70 -29.03
C GLY A 21 -4.84 3.59 -28.45
N TYR A 22 -4.73 3.69 -27.12
CA TYR A 22 -3.59 4.33 -26.44
C TYR A 22 -2.42 3.37 -26.18
N GLY A 23 -2.54 2.09 -26.55
CA GLY A 23 -1.52 1.06 -26.33
C GLY A 23 -1.56 0.41 -24.94
N LEU A 24 -2.66 0.54 -24.19
CA LEU A 24 -2.83 -0.13 -22.90
C LEU A 24 -3.08 -1.64 -23.06
N ASP A 25 -2.40 -2.42 -22.24
CA ASP A 25 -2.65 -3.83 -21.96
C ASP A 25 -3.43 -4.01 -20.64
N PHE A 26 -4.36 -4.96 -20.64
CA PHE A 26 -5.23 -5.33 -19.51
C PHE A 26 -5.83 -6.73 -19.75
N PHE A 27 -6.16 -7.44 -18.67
CA PHE A 27 -6.82 -8.74 -18.72
C PHE A 27 -8.29 -8.63 -19.18
N GLU A 28 -8.94 -9.75 -19.50
CA GLU A 28 -10.37 -9.76 -19.75
C GLU A 28 -11.12 -9.28 -18.49
N THR A 29 -11.91 -8.20 -18.63
CA THR A 29 -12.60 -7.58 -17.49
C THR A 29 -14.05 -8.04 -17.41
N ILE A 30 -14.40 -8.73 -16.33
CA ILE A 30 -15.73 -9.25 -16.03
C ILE A 30 -16.39 -8.29 -15.03
N PHE A 31 -17.43 -7.58 -15.48
CA PHE A 31 -18.22 -6.68 -14.64
C PHE A 31 -19.40 -7.40 -13.99
N GLU A 32 -19.39 -7.47 -12.66
CA GLU A 32 -20.45 -8.11 -11.87
C GLU A 32 -21.22 -7.10 -11.02
N LEU A 33 -22.54 -7.19 -11.04
CA LEU A 33 -23.45 -6.25 -10.38
C LEU A 33 -23.94 -6.86 -9.07
N ILE A 34 -23.30 -6.50 -7.96
CA ILE A 34 -23.49 -7.10 -6.62
C ILE A 34 -23.94 -6.06 -5.59
N ASP A 35 -24.61 -6.47 -4.51
CA ASP A 35 -25.18 -5.49 -3.57
C ASP A 35 -24.24 -5.00 -2.48
N ALA A 36 -24.70 -3.98 -1.75
CA ALA A 36 -23.96 -3.36 -0.66
C ALA A 36 -23.54 -4.33 0.45
N LYS A 37 -24.28 -5.43 0.68
CA LYS A 37 -23.90 -6.46 1.65
C LYS A 37 -22.77 -7.33 1.09
N HIS A 38 -22.94 -7.86 -0.13
CA HIS A 38 -21.92 -8.71 -0.75
C HIS A 38 -20.65 -7.94 -1.13
N LEU A 39 -20.75 -6.67 -1.51
CA LEU A 39 -19.61 -5.77 -1.71
C LEU A 39 -18.88 -5.50 -0.39
N ASN A 40 -19.58 -5.34 0.73
CA ASN A 40 -18.96 -5.22 2.06
C ASN A 40 -18.36 -6.56 2.55
N GLU A 41 -18.95 -7.71 2.23
CA GLU A 41 -18.38 -9.03 2.54
C GLU A 41 -17.09 -9.28 1.75
N ILE A 42 -17.11 -9.07 0.43
CA ILE A 42 -15.94 -9.22 -0.44
C ILE A 42 -14.87 -8.18 -0.08
N ALA A 43 -15.23 -6.94 0.23
CA ALA A 43 -14.28 -5.93 0.71
C ALA A 43 -13.69 -6.27 2.09
N ALA A 44 -14.45 -6.86 3.01
CA ALA A 44 -13.94 -7.34 4.30
C ALA A 44 -12.94 -8.49 4.14
N TYR A 45 -13.10 -9.33 3.11
CA TYR A 45 -12.10 -10.32 2.69
C TYR A 45 -11.01 -9.75 1.75
N GLY A 46 -10.93 -8.43 1.58
CA GLY A 46 -9.89 -7.74 0.80
C GLY A 46 -9.98 -7.99 -0.70
N GLY A 47 -11.19 -8.25 -1.23
CA GLY A 47 -11.46 -8.61 -2.62
C GLY A 47 -11.58 -10.11 -2.87
N PHE A 48 -10.98 -10.95 -2.03
CA PHE A 48 -10.86 -12.38 -2.34
C PHE A 48 -12.10 -13.14 -1.83
N PRO A 49 -12.90 -13.79 -2.71
CA PRO A 49 -14.20 -14.36 -2.33
C PRO A 49 -14.11 -15.45 -1.25
N THR A 50 -12.94 -16.06 -1.01
CA THR A 50 -12.69 -16.86 0.20
C THR A 50 -11.30 -16.71 0.81
N ARG A 51 -11.20 -15.84 1.81
CA ARG A 51 -10.35 -16.09 2.98
C ARG A 51 -11.08 -17.03 3.96
N TYR A 52 -10.41 -17.45 5.03
CA TYR A 52 -11.07 -18.10 6.16
C TYR A 52 -11.99 -17.09 6.89
N PRO A 53 -13.24 -17.47 7.25
CA PRO A 53 -14.09 -16.63 8.08
C PRO A 53 -13.45 -16.47 9.46
N HIS A 54 -13.11 -15.23 9.82
CA HIS A 54 -12.43 -14.86 11.06
C HIS A 54 -13.05 -13.58 11.62
N TRP A 55 -13.19 -13.46 12.94
CA TRP A 55 -13.89 -12.35 13.60
C TRP A 55 -13.30 -10.96 13.26
N ARG A 56 -12.01 -10.83 12.90
CA ARG A 56 -11.43 -9.58 12.36
C ARG A 56 -12.15 -9.14 11.08
N PHE A 57 -12.47 -10.06 10.18
CA PHE A 57 -13.26 -9.76 8.98
C PHE A 57 -14.72 -9.44 9.34
N GLY A 58 -15.27 -10.09 10.38
CA GLY A 58 -16.57 -9.73 10.97
C GLY A 58 -16.62 -8.29 11.48
N MET A 59 -15.57 -7.82 12.19
CA MET A 59 -15.45 -6.41 12.62
C MET A 59 -15.30 -5.45 11.44
N ILE A 60 -14.53 -5.83 10.42
CA ILE A 60 -14.36 -4.99 9.21
C ILE A 60 -15.69 -4.87 8.48
N TYR A 61 -16.42 -5.98 8.30
CA TYR A 61 -17.77 -5.96 7.73
C TYR A 61 -18.73 -5.10 8.57
N ASP A 62 -18.75 -5.25 9.90
CA ASP A 62 -19.58 -4.45 10.80
C ASP A 62 -19.27 -2.95 10.71
N SER A 63 -17.98 -2.60 10.66
CA SER A 63 -17.52 -1.21 10.48
C SER A 63 -17.90 -0.64 9.11
N LEU A 64 -17.76 -1.41 8.04
CA LEU A 64 -18.18 -1.02 6.68
C LEU A 64 -19.71 -0.88 6.60
N SER A 65 -20.46 -1.86 7.11
CA SER A 65 -21.93 -1.86 7.12
C SER A 65 -22.49 -0.66 7.89
N LYS A 66 -21.95 -0.35 9.07
CA LYS A 66 -22.27 0.88 9.83
C LYS A 66 -21.85 2.14 9.07
N GLY A 67 -20.70 2.12 8.40
CA GLY A 67 -20.28 3.20 7.50
C GLY A 67 -21.30 3.50 6.39
N TYR A 68 -21.94 2.46 5.85
CA TYR A 68 -23.01 2.58 4.85
C TYR A 68 -24.34 3.07 5.45
N GLU A 69 -24.76 2.52 6.60
CA GLU A 69 -25.99 2.89 7.29
C GLU A 69 -25.99 4.35 7.75
N TYR A 70 -24.88 4.80 8.35
CA TYR A 70 -24.70 6.20 8.77
C TYR A 70 -24.26 7.13 7.62
N GLY A 71 -24.08 6.61 6.40
CA GLY A 71 -23.73 7.39 5.22
C GLY A 71 -22.33 8.01 5.23
N LEU A 72 -21.42 7.50 6.07
CA LEU A 72 -20.07 8.02 6.30
C LEU A 72 -19.09 7.62 5.19
N GLN A 73 -19.18 6.38 4.70
CA GLN A 73 -18.31 5.85 3.66
C GLN A 73 -19.04 4.74 2.90
N LYS A 74 -18.96 4.75 1.57
CA LYS A 74 -19.54 3.73 0.69
C LYS A 74 -18.55 3.35 -0.40
N ILE A 75 -18.38 2.06 -0.61
CA ILE A 75 -17.68 1.49 -1.77
C ILE A 75 -18.73 1.37 -2.87
N TYR A 76 -18.44 1.93 -4.05
CA TYR A 76 -19.32 1.86 -5.22
C TYR A 76 -18.82 0.83 -6.25
N GLU A 77 -17.51 0.60 -6.26
CA GLU A 77 -16.81 -0.35 -7.11
C GLU A 77 -15.64 -1.00 -6.34
N LEU A 78 -15.32 -2.25 -6.66
CA LEU A 78 -14.14 -2.96 -6.17
C LEU A 78 -13.56 -3.80 -7.31
N VAL A 79 -12.29 -3.59 -7.64
CA VAL A 79 -11.62 -4.22 -8.79
C VAL A 79 -10.49 -5.13 -8.33
N ILE A 80 -10.49 -6.37 -8.83
CA ILE A 80 -9.51 -7.41 -8.52
C ILE A 80 -8.74 -7.73 -9.80
N ASN A 81 -7.49 -7.28 -9.83
CA ASN A 81 -6.60 -7.33 -11.00
C ASN A 81 -5.96 -8.73 -11.21
N ASN A 82 -6.80 -9.77 -11.19
CA ASN A 82 -6.44 -11.12 -11.64
C ASN A 82 -6.58 -11.25 -13.17
N ASP A 83 -6.26 -12.44 -13.69
CA ASP A 83 -6.59 -12.87 -15.05
C ASP A 83 -7.61 -14.03 -14.98
N PRO A 84 -8.89 -13.83 -15.36
CA PRO A 84 -9.52 -12.56 -15.75
C PRO A 84 -9.70 -11.60 -14.56
N CYS A 85 -9.89 -10.32 -14.87
CA CYS A 85 -10.07 -9.24 -13.91
C CYS A 85 -11.54 -9.12 -13.51
N TYR A 86 -11.84 -9.09 -12.21
CA TYR A 86 -13.23 -8.97 -11.73
C TYR A 86 -13.49 -7.56 -11.21
N ALA A 87 -14.52 -6.91 -11.74
CA ALA A 87 -14.95 -5.57 -11.35
C ALA A 87 -16.36 -5.63 -10.75
N TYR A 88 -16.43 -5.64 -9.43
CA TYR A 88 -17.66 -5.66 -8.66
C TYR A 88 -18.24 -4.25 -8.54
N LEU A 89 -19.40 -4.02 -9.15
CA LEU A 89 -20.11 -2.74 -9.17
C LEU A 89 -21.40 -2.83 -8.33
N MET A 90 -21.67 -1.80 -7.51
CA MET A 90 -22.78 -1.85 -6.55
C MET A 90 -24.17 -1.75 -7.20
N ASN A 91 -25.00 -2.79 -7.04
CA ASN A 91 -26.39 -2.92 -7.48
C ASN A 91 -27.19 -3.86 -6.55
N SER A 92 -28.44 -3.54 -6.22
CA SER A 92 -29.26 -4.34 -5.28
C SER A 92 -29.58 -5.78 -5.76
N ASN A 93 -29.17 -6.76 -4.94
CA ASN A 93 -29.24 -8.24 -5.02
C ASN A 93 -28.47 -8.92 -6.20
N THR A 94 -27.79 -10.08 -6.12
CA THR A 94 -27.34 -11.12 -5.11
C THR A 94 -26.58 -12.21 -5.92
N LEU A 95 -25.71 -13.14 -5.48
CA LEU A 95 -24.95 -13.54 -4.26
C LEU A 95 -23.99 -14.72 -4.70
N ASP A 96 -23.09 -15.24 -3.83
CA ASP A 96 -22.22 -16.45 -3.98
C ASP A 96 -20.99 -16.31 -4.93
N GLU A 97 -19.88 -17.09 -4.88
CA GLU A 97 -19.51 -18.31 -4.10
C GLU A 97 -17.95 -18.58 -3.98
N MET A 98 -17.57 -19.56 -3.13
CA MET A 98 -16.37 -20.46 -3.17
C MET A 98 -14.89 -19.96 -3.08
N ALA A 99 -13.90 -20.85 -2.91
CA ALA A 99 -13.57 -21.70 -1.74
C ALA A 99 -12.26 -22.50 -1.93
N ASN A 100 -11.19 -22.21 -1.18
CA ASN A 100 -10.07 -23.18 -0.98
C ASN A 100 -9.28 -23.03 0.34
N HIS A 101 -8.57 -21.91 0.58
CA HIS A 101 -7.74 -21.74 1.79
C HIS A 101 -8.56 -21.86 3.08
N ALA A 102 -9.77 -21.30 3.06
CA ALA A 102 -10.78 -21.45 4.10
C ALA A 102 -11.09 -22.91 4.50
N SER A 103 -10.89 -23.88 3.59
CA SER A 103 -11.17 -25.29 3.86
C SER A 103 -10.18 -25.90 4.85
N ARG A 104 -8.88 -25.65 4.67
CA ARG A 104 -7.84 -26.18 5.58
C ARG A 104 -7.95 -25.58 6.97
N ILE A 105 -8.25 -24.28 7.04
CA ILE A 105 -8.38 -23.58 8.32
C ILE A 105 -9.69 -23.95 9.04
N ARG A 106 -10.79 -24.22 8.32
CA ARG A 106 -11.99 -24.86 8.90
C ARG A 106 -11.68 -26.25 9.47
N GLN A 107 -10.93 -27.08 8.74
CA GLN A 107 -10.50 -28.40 9.21
C GLN A 107 -9.64 -28.30 10.50
N TYR A 108 -8.78 -27.29 10.63
CA TYR A 108 -8.08 -27.02 11.89
C TYR A 108 -9.05 -26.58 13.01
N GLY A 109 -10.05 -25.74 12.71
CA GLY A 109 -11.09 -25.35 13.67
C GLY A 109 -11.93 -26.53 14.19
N GLU A 110 -12.14 -27.56 13.36
CA GLU A 110 -12.79 -28.83 13.76
C GLU A 110 -11.88 -29.72 14.63
N LEU A 111 -10.56 -29.68 14.41
CA LEU A 111 -9.58 -30.54 15.10
C LEU A 111 -9.06 -29.96 16.42
N TYR A 112 -8.86 -28.65 16.48
CA TYR A 112 -8.20 -27.93 17.59
C TYR A 112 -9.14 -26.92 18.29
N GLY A 113 -10.32 -26.67 17.73
CA GLY A 113 -11.29 -25.70 18.24
C GLY A 113 -11.17 -24.34 17.54
N ILE A 114 -12.33 -23.75 17.21
CA ILE A 114 -12.40 -22.49 16.45
C ILE A 114 -11.70 -21.35 17.20
N ASP A 115 -12.00 -21.16 18.49
CA ASP A 115 -11.43 -20.09 19.31
C ASP A 115 -9.89 -20.13 19.35
N GLU A 116 -9.27 -21.32 19.42
CA GLU A 116 -7.81 -21.45 19.44
C GLU A 116 -7.19 -21.12 18.09
N VAL A 117 -7.81 -21.56 17.00
CA VAL A 117 -7.38 -21.25 15.62
C VAL A 117 -7.56 -19.77 15.30
N GLU A 118 -8.67 -19.13 15.70
CA GLU A 118 -8.86 -17.69 15.53
C GLU A 118 -7.84 -16.85 16.30
N ASN A 119 -7.62 -17.16 17.59
CA ASN A 119 -6.62 -16.46 18.42
C ASN A 119 -5.19 -16.63 17.86
N PHE A 120 -4.88 -17.78 17.25
CA PHE A 120 -3.61 -17.99 16.57
C PHE A 120 -3.52 -17.19 15.26
N ILE A 121 -4.60 -17.07 14.50
CA ILE A 121 -4.65 -16.27 13.26
C ILE A 121 -4.49 -14.78 13.54
N ASP A 122 -5.14 -14.24 14.58
CA ASP A 122 -4.88 -12.86 15.05
C ASP A 122 -3.40 -12.64 15.35
N LEU A 123 -2.81 -13.59 16.09
CA LEU A 123 -1.42 -13.52 16.48
C LEU A 123 -0.50 -13.46 15.25
N CYS A 124 -0.78 -14.25 14.22
CA CYS A 124 -0.02 -14.25 12.97
C CYS A 124 -0.24 -12.98 12.14
N LEU A 125 -1.50 -12.60 11.90
CA LEU A 125 -1.87 -11.40 11.17
C LEU A 125 -1.31 -10.13 11.83
N SER A 126 -1.28 -10.06 13.17
CA SER A 126 -0.70 -8.92 13.89
C SER A 126 0.81 -8.74 13.69
N LEU A 127 1.47 -9.71 13.06
CA LEU A 127 2.90 -9.74 12.72
C LEU A 127 3.12 -9.74 11.20
N GLU A 128 2.08 -9.52 10.39
CA GLU A 128 2.15 -9.42 8.91
C GLU A 128 3.18 -8.37 8.43
N ASN A 129 3.39 -7.35 9.26
CA ASN A 129 4.32 -6.23 9.05
C ASN A 129 5.78 -6.52 9.48
N LEU A 130 6.14 -7.78 9.77
CA LEU A 130 7.51 -8.21 10.14
C LEU A 130 8.22 -9.05 9.04
N ILE A 131 7.71 -9.00 7.82
CA ILE A 131 8.33 -9.58 6.63
C ILE A 131 9.32 -8.54 6.05
N ASP A 132 10.59 -8.90 5.83
CA ASP A 132 11.52 -8.03 5.09
C ASP A 132 11.19 -8.11 3.59
N VAL A 133 10.56 -7.04 3.11
CA VAL A 133 9.96 -6.96 1.77
C VAL A 133 10.99 -6.74 0.65
N HIS A 134 12.27 -6.49 1.01
CA HIS A 134 13.36 -6.17 0.09
C HIS A 134 14.37 -7.31 -0.02
N THR A 135 14.47 -8.16 1.00
CA THR A 135 15.54 -9.13 1.18
C THR A 135 15.07 -10.52 1.66
N PRO A 136 14.03 -11.13 1.05
CA PRO A 136 13.46 -12.41 1.50
C PRO A 136 14.47 -13.56 1.61
N SER A 137 15.52 -13.56 0.78
CA SER A 137 16.58 -14.57 0.79
C SER A 137 17.66 -14.35 1.86
N ARG A 138 17.58 -13.28 2.65
CA ARG A 138 18.58 -12.91 3.65
C ARG A 138 18.19 -13.43 5.02
N LYS A 139 18.94 -14.42 5.52
CA LYS A 139 18.70 -15.07 6.82
C LYS A 139 18.54 -14.04 7.95
N GLY A 140 17.48 -14.21 8.73
CA GLY A 140 17.14 -13.38 9.88
C GLY A 140 16.34 -12.11 9.56
N HIS A 141 16.22 -11.71 8.29
CA HIS A 141 15.48 -10.50 7.92
C HIS A 141 13.96 -10.73 7.92
N ASP A 142 13.47 -11.80 7.29
CA ASP A 142 12.08 -12.22 7.42
C ASP A 142 11.84 -12.93 8.77
N ILE A 143 11.15 -12.25 9.69
CA ILE A 143 10.89 -12.76 11.04
C ILE A 143 9.84 -13.87 11.00
N LEU A 144 8.87 -13.83 10.07
CA LEU A 144 7.88 -14.89 9.93
C LEU A 144 8.52 -16.17 9.37
N GLU A 145 9.39 -16.09 8.36
CA GLU A 145 10.16 -17.25 7.88
C GLU A 145 11.02 -17.83 9.01
N PHE A 146 11.70 -16.98 9.77
CA PHE A 146 12.50 -17.42 10.91
C PHE A 146 11.65 -18.19 11.93
N LEU A 147 10.48 -17.67 12.31
CA LEU A 147 9.58 -18.33 13.25
C LEU A 147 9.01 -19.64 12.66
N ILE A 148 8.59 -19.65 11.39
CA ILE A 148 8.15 -20.86 10.65
C ILE A 148 9.22 -21.96 10.67
N GLN A 149 10.50 -21.60 10.61
CA GLN A 149 11.61 -22.56 10.65
C GLN A 149 11.97 -23.00 12.08
N LYS A 150 12.13 -22.05 13.00
CA LYS A 150 12.79 -22.28 14.30
C LYS A 150 11.87 -22.34 15.52
N ALA A 151 10.69 -21.74 15.49
CA ALA A 151 9.83 -21.71 16.67
C ALA A 151 9.24 -23.11 16.99
N PRO A 152 8.94 -23.40 18.27
CA PRO A 152 8.34 -24.67 18.70
C PRO A 152 6.83 -24.68 18.39
N LEU A 153 6.52 -24.67 17.09
CA LEU A 153 5.18 -24.65 16.52
C LEU A 153 4.69 -26.06 16.17
N GLU A 154 3.42 -26.30 16.45
CA GLU A 154 2.67 -27.45 15.94
C GLU A 154 2.51 -27.39 14.41
N GLU A 155 2.17 -28.52 13.80
CA GLU A 155 2.07 -28.65 12.33
C GLU A 155 1.06 -27.68 11.72
N TRP A 156 -0.17 -27.63 12.27
CA TRP A 156 -1.23 -26.71 11.82
C TRP A 156 -0.88 -25.23 12.03
N GLN A 157 -0.18 -24.91 13.12
CA GLN A 157 0.30 -23.55 13.42
C GLN A 157 1.36 -23.11 12.38
N ARG A 158 2.26 -24.02 12.02
CA ARG A 158 3.30 -23.80 11.01
C ARG A 158 2.71 -23.65 9.62
N GLU A 159 1.75 -24.50 9.23
CA GLU A 159 1.02 -24.37 7.96
C GLU A 159 0.21 -23.06 7.89
N THR A 160 -0.41 -22.64 9.00
CA THR A 160 -1.16 -21.37 9.08
C THR A 160 -0.26 -20.15 8.88
N LEU A 161 0.92 -20.13 9.52
CA LEU A 161 1.93 -19.08 9.29
C LEU A 161 2.46 -19.08 7.85
N ILE A 162 2.67 -20.25 7.23
CA ILE A 162 3.07 -20.34 5.82
C ILE A 162 1.99 -19.73 4.92
N MET A 163 0.71 -20.13 5.07
CA MET A 163 -0.38 -19.59 4.25
C MET A 163 -0.53 -18.06 4.37
N LEU A 164 -0.39 -17.51 5.57
CA LEU A 164 -0.46 -16.06 5.81
C LEU A 164 0.77 -15.31 5.28
N ARG A 165 1.96 -15.93 5.36
CA ARG A 165 3.18 -15.38 4.75
C ARG A 165 3.07 -15.34 3.23
N ASP A 166 2.67 -16.45 2.60
CA ASP A 166 2.51 -16.53 1.14
C ASP A 166 1.47 -15.51 0.63
N GLU A 167 0.38 -15.30 1.37
CA GLU A 167 -0.61 -14.24 1.08
C GLU A 167 0.00 -12.83 1.19
N ALA A 168 0.79 -12.53 2.23
CA ALA A 168 1.46 -11.24 2.35
C ALA A 168 2.51 -10.98 1.26
N TYR A 169 3.23 -12.03 0.81
CA TYR A 169 4.15 -11.95 -0.33
C TYR A 169 3.42 -11.69 -1.67
N TYR A 170 2.18 -12.13 -1.83
CA TYR A 170 1.37 -11.83 -3.02
C TYR A 170 1.03 -10.33 -3.12
N PHE A 171 0.66 -9.68 -2.00
CA PHE A 171 0.33 -8.24 -1.99
C PHE A 171 1.57 -7.32 -2.01
N LEU A 172 2.77 -7.86 -1.80
CA LEU A 172 4.03 -7.12 -1.70
C LEU A 172 4.28 -6.13 -2.87
N PRO A 173 4.13 -6.53 -4.15
CA PRO A 173 4.41 -5.63 -5.28
C PRO A 173 3.39 -4.49 -5.39
N GLN A 174 2.14 -4.71 -4.95
CA GLN A 174 1.11 -3.67 -4.91
C GLN A 174 1.47 -2.59 -3.89
N GLY A 175 2.09 -2.97 -2.76
CA GLY A 175 2.70 -2.03 -1.82
C GLY A 175 3.85 -1.25 -2.44
N GLN A 176 4.78 -1.93 -3.13
CA GLN A 176 5.97 -1.31 -3.75
C GLN A 176 5.66 -0.34 -4.90
N THR A 177 4.44 -0.35 -5.44
CA THR A 177 4.04 0.43 -6.61
C THR A 177 2.78 1.26 -6.38
N LYS A 178 2.40 1.55 -5.13
CA LYS A 178 1.12 2.19 -4.82
C LYS A 178 0.95 3.56 -5.47
N ILE A 179 1.85 4.51 -5.24
CA ILE A 179 1.80 5.86 -5.83
C ILE A 179 1.87 5.79 -7.36
N MET A 180 2.67 4.86 -7.92
CA MET A 180 2.70 4.59 -9.35
C MET A 180 1.39 4.01 -9.90
N ASN A 181 0.70 3.14 -9.17
CA ASN A 181 -0.54 2.48 -9.59
C ASN A 181 -1.72 3.45 -9.50
N GLU A 182 -1.91 4.09 -8.34
CA GLU A 182 -2.98 5.08 -8.12
C GLU A 182 -2.81 6.27 -9.09
N GLY A 183 -1.57 6.70 -9.33
CA GLY A 183 -1.23 7.73 -10.32
C GLY A 183 -1.50 7.33 -11.76
N TRP A 184 -1.18 6.09 -12.14
CA TRP A 184 -1.41 5.55 -13.48
C TRP A 184 -2.91 5.41 -13.77
N ALA A 185 -3.67 4.86 -12.82
CA ALA A 185 -5.12 4.79 -12.89
C ALA A 185 -5.73 6.19 -13.02
N SER A 186 -5.33 7.14 -12.17
CA SER A 186 -5.82 8.53 -12.20
C SER A 186 -5.49 9.25 -13.51
N PHE A 187 -4.29 9.02 -14.07
CA PHE A 187 -3.85 9.58 -15.35
C PHE A 187 -4.73 9.08 -16.49
N TRP A 188 -4.90 7.77 -16.63
CA TRP A 188 -5.68 7.19 -17.74
C TRP A 188 -7.19 7.40 -17.58
N HIS A 189 -7.72 7.34 -16.35
CA HIS A 189 -9.09 7.76 -16.03
C HIS A 189 -9.33 9.21 -16.49
N SER A 190 -8.49 10.15 -16.05
CA SER A 190 -8.59 11.56 -16.44
C SER A 190 -8.50 11.72 -17.96
N LYS A 191 -7.57 11.04 -18.62
CA LYS A 191 -7.27 11.23 -20.05
C LYS A 191 -8.30 10.61 -20.97
N ILE A 192 -8.74 9.38 -20.70
CA ILE A 192 -9.76 8.69 -21.52
C ILE A 192 -11.11 9.39 -21.38
N LEU A 193 -11.49 9.84 -20.18
CA LEU A 193 -12.71 10.63 -20.03
C LEU A 193 -12.63 11.95 -20.80
N THR A 194 -11.65 12.82 -20.51
CA THR A 194 -11.63 14.18 -21.09
C THR A 194 -11.27 14.22 -22.58
N GLU A 195 -10.62 13.20 -23.15
CA GLU A 195 -10.32 13.16 -24.58
C GLU A 195 -11.29 12.32 -25.44
N LYS A 196 -12.17 11.49 -24.84
CA LYS A 196 -12.97 10.51 -25.60
C LYS A 196 -14.40 10.27 -25.09
N ALA A 197 -14.60 10.14 -23.77
CA ALA A 197 -15.82 9.54 -23.23
C ALA A 197 -16.81 10.52 -22.58
N LEU A 198 -16.29 11.60 -21.98
CA LEU A 198 -17.06 12.57 -21.20
C LEU A 198 -17.94 13.43 -22.11
N GLN A 199 -19.22 13.62 -21.78
CA GLN A 199 -20.10 14.53 -22.50
C GLN A 199 -20.12 15.91 -21.83
N ASP A 200 -20.52 16.95 -22.57
CA ASP A 200 -20.58 18.34 -22.10
C ASP A 200 -21.42 18.52 -20.80
N ILE A 201 -22.38 17.61 -20.56
CA ILE A 201 -23.24 17.61 -19.37
C ILE A 201 -22.57 16.98 -18.13
N ASP A 202 -21.68 16.00 -18.34
CA ASP A 202 -21.03 15.22 -17.26
C ASP A 202 -19.84 15.97 -16.62
N ILE A 203 -19.38 17.06 -17.26
CA ILE A 203 -18.10 17.71 -16.96
C ILE A 203 -18.00 18.26 -15.53
N VAL A 204 -19.12 18.72 -14.95
CA VAL A 204 -19.16 19.25 -13.58
C VAL A 204 -19.05 18.11 -12.56
N ASP A 205 -19.81 17.04 -12.75
CA ASP A 205 -19.83 15.89 -11.85
C ASP A 205 -18.49 15.13 -11.89
N PHE A 206 -17.90 14.97 -13.08
CA PHE A 206 -16.53 14.47 -13.22
C PHE A 206 -15.51 15.36 -12.49
N ALA A 207 -15.60 16.69 -12.66
CA ALA A 207 -14.66 17.61 -12.03
C ALA A 207 -14.74 17.57 -10.50
N ASP A 208 -15.96 17.50 -9.93
CA ASP A 208 -16.16 17.39 -8.48
C ASP A 208 -15.59 16.07 -7.94
N HIS A 209 -16.03 14.91 -8.48
CA HIS A 209 -15.55 13.59 -8.07
C HIS A 209 -14.04 13.39 -8.25
N HIS A 210 -13.47 13.87 -9.37
CA HIS A 210 -12.02 13.82 -9.61
C HIS A 210 -11.26 14.72 -8.62
N SER A 211 -11.76 15.92 -8.34
CA SER A 211 -11.13 16.83 -7.36
C SER A 211 -11.18 16.28 -5.94
N ALA A 212 -12.27 15.62 -5.54
CA ALA A 212 -12.42 14.97 -4.25
C ALA A 212 -11.45 13.79 -4.10
N THR A 213 -11.30 12.96 -5.14
CA THR A 213 -10.34 11.83 -5.16
C THR A 213 -8.88 12.32 -5.06
N LEU A 214 -8.57 13.46 -5.67
CA LEU A 214 -7.25 14.09 -5.63
C LEU A 214 -7.04 15.04 -4.42
N ALA A 215 -8.02 15.16 -3.51
CA ALA A 215 -7.92 16.06 -2.37
C ALA A 215 -6.80 15.63 -1.42
N THR A 216 -5.96 16.59 -0.99
CA THR A 216 -4.78 16.32 -0.16
C THR A 216 -4.90 17.09 1.15
N GLN A 217 -4.91 16.38 2.29
CA GLN A 217 -4.99 17.01 3.61
C GLN A 217 -3.64 17.62 4.02
N PRO A 218 -3.62 18.78 4.73
CA PRO A 218 -2.39 19.41 5.17
C PRO A 218 -1.49 18.47 5.99
N GLY A 219 -0.24 18.28 5.54
CA GLY A 219 0.73 17.39 6.19
C GLY A 219 0.64 15.92 5.80
N GLN A 220 -0.30 15.51 4.94
CA GLN A 220 -0.37 14.18 4.34
C GLN A 220 -0.02 14.22 2.84
N ILE A 221 0.36 13.07 2.28
CA ILE A 221 0.50 12.87 0.83
C ILE A 221 -0.69 12.02 0.36
N ASN A 222 -1.39 12.48 -0.69
CA ASN A 222 -2.37 11.67 -1.42
C ASN A 222 -1.65 10.95 -2.58
N PRO A 223 -1.62 9.59 -2.62
CA PRO A 223 -0.97 8.83 -3.69
C PRO A 223 -1.51 9.12 -5.09
N TYR A 224 -2.83 9.23 -5.26
CA TYR A 224 -3.49 9.58 -6.52
C TYR A 224 -2.98 10.94 -7.02
N LYS A 225 -2.95 11.95 -6.15
CA LYS A 225 -2.53 13.32 -6.51
C LYS A 225 -1.04 13.44 -6.79
N LEU A 226 -0.18 12.76 -6.02
CA LEU A 226 1.25 12.80 -6.29
C LEU A 226 1.58 12.04 -7.60
N GLY A 227 1.03 10.84 -7.76
CA GLY A 227 1.31 9.98 -8.91
C GLY A 227 0.83 10.58 -10.24
N ILE A 228 -0.39 11.12 -10.31
CA ILE A 228 -0.92 11.69 -11.57
C ILE A 228 -0.10 12.90 -12.03
N GLU A 229 0.37 13.74 -11.10
CA GLU A 229 1.15 14.94 -11.43
C GLU A 229 2.57 14.58 -11.87
N ILE A 230 3.18 13.52 -11.31
CA ILE A 230 4.45 12.98 -11.81
C ILE A 230 4.28 12.40 -13.23
N TYR A 231 3.23 11.62 -13.52
CA TYR A 231 3.00 11.14 -14.90
C TYR A 231 2.72 12.27 -15.90
N ARG A 232 1.97 13.31 -15.50
CA ARG A 232 1.74 14.51 -16.32
C ARG A 232 3.05 15.28 -16.58
N ASP A 233 3.92 15.41 -15.57
CA ASP A 233 5.26 16.01 -15.71
C ASP A 233 6.16 15.21 -16.66
N ILE A 234 6.21 13.88 -16.51
CA ILE A 234 6.96 13.00 -17.41
C ILE A 234 6.46 13.15 -18.85
N GLU A 235 5.14 13.14 -19.08
CA GLU A 235 4.57 13.35 -20.41
C GLU A 235 4.93 14.74 -20.97
N GLU A 236 4.73 15.82 -20.19
CA GLU A 236 5.05 17.19 -20.61
C GLU A 236 6.54 17.32 -20.98
N ARG A 237 7.45 16.86 -20.12
CA ARG A 237 8.90 16.95 -20.33
C ARG A 237 9.38 16.10 -21.49
N TRP A 238 8.88 14.88 -21.70
CA TRP A 238 9.29 14.05 -22.84
C TRP A 238 8.63 14.42 -24.17
N ASN A 239 7.48 15.11 -24.15
CA ASN A 239 6.93 15.74 -25.36
C ASN A 239 7.72 16.99 -25.77
N THR A 240 8.02 17.88 -24.81
CA THR A 240 8.72 19.16 -25.04
C THR A 240 10.24 19.05 -25.07
N GLY A 241 10.82 17.92 -24.66
CA GLY A 241 12.27 17.73 -24.58
C GLY A 241 12.95 18.46 -23.42
N ARG A 242 12.22 18.78 -22.35
CA ARG A 242 12.74 19.44 -21.12
C ARG A 242 13.40 18.42 -20.19
N PHE A 243 14.45 17.76 -20.66
CA PHE A 243 15.20 16.76 -19.89
C PHE A 243 16.66 16.69 -20.34
N GLY A 244 17.53 16.26 -19.44
CA GLY A 244 18.94 16.06 -19.71
C GLY A 244 19.74 17.37 -19.77
N LYS A 245 21.05 17.18 -19.91
CA LYS A 245 22.09 18.20 -19.72
C LYS A 245 21.79 19.57 -20.36
N GLU A 246 21.34 19.59 -21.61
CA GLU A 246 21.05 20.85 -22.32
C GLU A 246 19.92 21.68 -21.68
N TYR A 247 18.90 21.02 -21.12
CA TYR A 247 17.83 21.71 -20.39
C TYR A 247 18.31 22.06 -18.98
N GLU A 248 18.94 21.12 -18.28
CA GLU A 248 19.37 21.29 -16.89
C GLU A 248 20.35 22.46 -16.73
N GLU A 249 21.41 22.51 -17.55
CA GLU A 249 22.46 23.56 -17.54
C GLU A 249 22.03 24.89 -18.20
N CYS A 250 20.78 25.03 -18.65
CA CYS A 250 20.30 26.29 -19.23
C CYS A 250 19.92 27.30 -18.12
N ASP A 251 20.77 28.31 -17.88
CA ASP A 251 20.52 29.39 -16.92
C ASP A 251 19.45 30.41 -17.39
N ASP A 252 19.08 30.41 -18.67
CA ASP A 252 18.08 31.34 -19.22
C ASP A 252 16.64 30.86 -18.91
N ILE A 253 16.02 31.52 -17.93
CA ILE A 253 14.65 31.28 -17.47
C ILE A 253 13.62 31.58 -18.57
N GLU A 254 13.84 32.59 -19.41
CA GLU A 254 12.90 32.99 -20.47
C GLU A 254 12.98 32.00 -21.65
N PHE A 255 14.17 31.50 -21.97
CA PHE A 255 14.36 30.40 -22.91
C PHE A 255 13.76 29.08 -22.38
N LYS A 256 13.99 28.73 -21.10
CA LYS A 256 13.39 27.55 -20.44
C LYS A 256 11.86 27.55 -20.51
N ARG A 257 11.20 28.70 -20.29
CA ARG A 257 9.73 28.83 -20.41
C ARG A 257 9.19 28.48 -21.79
N HIS A 258 9.93 28.83 -22.84
CA HIS A 258 9.56 28.59 -24.24
C HIS A 258 10.17 27.30 -24.82
N TRP A 259 10.79 26.47 -23.98
CA TRP A 259 11.46 25.24 -24.40
C TRP A 259 10.45 24.19 -24.88
N ASP A 260 10.43 23.97 -26.19
CA ASP A 260 9.69 22.92 -26.87
C ASP A 260 10.45 22.42 -28.12
N LYS A 261 11.05 21.23 -27.98
CA LYS A 261 11.71 20.47 -29.05
C LYS A 261 10.76 19.57 -29.86
N LYS A 262 9.46 19.52 -29.52
CA LYS A 262 8.41 18.75 -30.22
C LYS A 262 8.77 17.29 -30.48
N LEU A 263 9.35 16.64 -29.47
CA LEU A 263 9.81 15.25 -29.57
C LEU A 263 8.66 14.24 -29.57
N GLY A 264 7.54 14.57 -28.90
CA GLY A 264 6.34 13.71 -28.87
C GLY A 264 6.50 12.37 -28.12
N LYS A 265 7.53 12.23 -27.28
CA LYS A 265 7.91 10.96 -26.62
C LYS A 265 7.29 10.76 -25.23
N GLY A 266 6.34 11.60 -24.82
CA GLY A 266 5.73 11.56 -23.49
C GLY A 266 5.07 10.22 -23.18
N LEU A 267 4.22 9.72 -24.10
CA LEU A 267 3.58 8.41 -23.97
C LEU A 267 4.60 7.26 -23.93
N GLU A 268 5.58 7.25 -24.85
CA GLU A 268 6.68 6.27 -24.87
C GLU A 268 7.41 6.20 -23.51
N LYS A 269 7.67 7.36 -22.89
CA LYS A 269 8.33 7.42 -21.58
C LYS A 269 7.43 6.93 -20.44
N ILE A 270 6.16 7.32 -20.34
CA ILE A 270 5.32 6.85 -19.22
C ILE A 270 5.11 5.32 -19.25
N PHE A 271 5.01 4.71 -20.45
CA PHE A 271 4.98 3.25 -20.59
C PHE A 271 6.32 2.59 -20.19
N GLN A 272 7.47 3.18 -20.56
CA GLN A 272 8.78 2.72 -20.05
C GLN A 272 8.85 2.79 -18.51
N VAL A 273 8.37 3.89 -17.94
CA VAL A 273 8.39 4.11 -16.49
C VAL A 273 7.50 3.12 -15.77
N ARG A 274 6.26 2.91 -16.26
CA ARG A 274 5.30 1.92 -15.75
C ARG A 274 5.87 0.50 -15.68
N LYS A 275 6.79 0.16 -16.59
CA LYS A 275 7.39 -1.18 -16.72
C LYS A 275 8.66 -1.42 -15.89
N LEU A 276 9.39 -0.37 -15.51
CA LEU A 276 10.76 -0.50 -14.97
C LEU A 276 10.98 0.07 -13.56
N TYR A 277 10.02 0.83 -13.02
CA TYR A 277 10.17 1.57 -11.77
C TYR A 277 9.21 1.06 -10.69
N ASN A 278 9.55 1.38 -9.44
CA ASN A 278 8.72 1.23 -8.24
C ASN A 278 8.58 2.59 -7.55
N ASP A 279 7.72 2.74 -6.54
CA ASP A 279 7.43 4.05 -5.92
C ASP A 279 8.68 4.81 -5.48
N VAL A 280 9.67 4.10 -4.91
CA VAL A 280 10.96 4.65 -4.48
C VAL A 280 11.74 5.20 -5.67
N THR A 281 11.97 4.41 -6.71
CA THR A 281 12.74 4.85 -7.89
C THR A 281 11.99 5.84 -8.77
N PHE A 282 10.66 5.79 -8.80
CA PHE A 282 9.78 6.73 -9.51
C PHE A 282 9.84 8.13 -8.88
N ILE A 283 9.78 8.21 -7.54
CA ILE A 283 9.96 9.46 -6.82
C ILE A 283 11.43 9.92 -6.86
N ASP A 284 12.39 9.00 -6.86
CA ASP A 284 13.81 9.38 -6.95
C ASP A 284 14.17 10.00 -8.32
N GLU A 285 13.73 9.40 -9.42
CA GLU A 285 14.05 9.89 -10.77
C GLU A 285 13.15 11.08 -11.21
N PHE A 286 11.86 11.09 -10.84
CA PHE A 286 10.89 12.00 -11.46
C PHE A 286 10.28 13.07 -10.55
N LEU A 287 10.46 13.02 -9.22
CA LEU A 287 10.05 14.14 -8.35
C LEU A 287 11.09 15.27 -8.37
N THR A 288 11.06 16.06 -9.45
CA THR A 288 12.01 17.15 -9.70
C THR A 288 11.80 18.34 -8.74
N PRO A 289 12.81 19.21 -8.54
CA PRO A 289 12.63 20.47 -7.80
C PRO A 289 11.55 21.38 -8.40
N GLU A 290 11.47 21.45 -9.73
CA GLU A 290 10.44 22.21 -10.47
C GLU A 290 9.03 21.67 -10.16
N LEU A 291 8.87 20.35 -10.11
CA LEU A 291 7.60 19.70 -9.76
C LEU A 291 7.25 19.87 -8.26
N CYS A 292 8.23 19.79 -7.36
CA CYS A 292 8.03 20.08 -5.93
C CYS A 292 7.51 21.52 -5.69
N GLU A 293 8.04 22.51 -6.42
CA GLU A 293 7.55 23.89 -6.33
C GLU A 293 6.14 24.04 -6.96
N LYS A 294 5.91 23.46 -8.15
CA LYS A 294 4.59 23.40 -8.83
C LYS A 294 3.51 22.82 -7.92
N LEU A 295 3.84 21.78 -7.15
CA LEU A 295 2.96 21.10 -6.19
C LEU A 295 2.98 21.69 -4.78
N LYS A 296 3.81 22.71 -4.51
CA LYS A 296 3.95 23.36 -3.19
C LYS A 296 4.31 22.40 -2.06
N LEU A 297 5.14 21.40 -2.37
CA LEU A 297 5.63 20.42 -1.39
C LEU A 297 6.75 21.06 -0.56
N PHE A 298 6.48 21.34 0.71
CA PHE A 298 7.40 22.00 1.64
C PHE A 298 7.61 21.17 2.92
N VAL A 299 8.74 21.38 3.61
CA VAL A 299 8.99 20.70 4.90
C VAL A 299 8.24 21.45 6.01
N TYR A 300 7.07 20.94 6.35
CA TYR A 300 6.34 21.37 7.54
C TYR A 300 6.93 20.75 8.80
N ALA A 301 7.08 21.56 9.86
CA ALA A 301 7.30 21.08 11.22
C ALA A 301 6.35 21.77 12.20
N TYR A 302 6.06 21.09 13.31
CA TYR A 302 5.09 21.57 14.30
C TYR A 302 5.75 22.53 15.30
N ASN A 303 5.37 23.81 15.27
CA ASN A 303 5.92 24.79 16.20
C ASN A 303 5.15 24.74 17.54
N LYS A 304 5.80 24.12 18.53
CA LYS A 304 5.23 23.90 19.88
C LYS A 304 4.91 25.19 20.67
N ARG A 305 5.29 26.39 20.18
CA ARG A 305 5.00 27.66 20.86
C ARG A 305 3.64 28.27 20.51
N ASN A 306 3.17 28.05 19.28
CA ASN A 306 1.95 28.63 18.71
C ASN A 306 0.97 27.56 18.19
N GLY A 307 1.33 26.28 18.25
CA GLY A 307 0.42 25.16 17.97
C GLY A 307 0.14 24.92 16.48
N THR A 308 0.88 25.60 15.61
CA THR A 308 0.71 25.57 14.16
C THR A 308 1.84 24.80 13.47
N TYR A 309 1.51 24.15 12.35
CA TYR A 309 2.53 23.68 11.41
C TYR A 309 3.06 24.86 10.60
N GLU A 310 4.37 25.04 10.61
CA GLU A 310 5.06 26.11 9.87
C GLU A 310 5.97 25.47 8.80
N ILE A 311 6.17 26.18 7.69
CA ILE A 311 7.17 25.79 6.68
C ILE A 311 8.54 26.11 7.27
N VAL A 312 9.27 25.07 7.68
CA VAL A 312 10.60 25.17 8.29
C VAL A 312 11.71 25.01 7.24
N ASP A 313 11.44 24.33 6.13
CA ASP A 313 12.39 24.28 5.01
C ASP A 313 11.70 24.24 3.63
N ARG A 314 12.41 24.76 2.63
CA ARG A 314 12.06 24.72 1.20
C ARG A 314 13.08 23.94 0.35
N ASP A 315 14.15 23.40 0.95
CA ASP A 315 15.08 22.51 0.24
C ASP A 315 14.33 21.25 -0.22
N THR A 316 14.12 21.16 -1.54
CA THR A 316 13.36 20.08 -2.18
C THR A 316 14.02 18.72 -1.97
N ARG A 317 15.33 18.66 -1.71
CA ARG A 317 16.02 17.42 -1.33
C ARG A 317 15.48 16.89 -0.02
N LYS A 318 15.35 17.72 1.03
CA LYS A 318 14.81 17.29 2.33
C LYS A 318 13.35 16.84 2.26
N VAL A 319 12.56 17.41 1.35
CA VAL A 319 11.20 16.94 1.04
C VAL A 319 11.26 15.54 0.45
N LYS A 320 12.10 15.36 -0.57
CA LYS A 320 12.32 14.10 -1.29
C LYS A 320 12.89 13.01 -0.39
N ASP A 321 13.94 13.29 0.38
CA ASP A 321 14.59 12.40 1.35
C ASP A 321 13.57 11.89 2.39
N LYS A 322 12.74 12.79 2.94
CA LYS A 322 11.69 12.43 3.90
C LYS A 322 10.59 11.56 3.27
N LEU A 323 10.25 11.84 2.02
CA LEU A 323 9.25 11.07 1.25
C LEU A 323 9.79 9.66 0.91
N LEU A 324 11.00 9.58 0.36
CA LEU A 324 11.71 8.33 0.09
C LEU A 324 11.92 7.51 1.36
N PHE A 325 12.24 8.17 2.49
CA PHE A 325 12.32 7.49 3.79
C PHE A 325 10.96 6.92 4.22
N SER A 326 9.87 7.66 4.06
CA SER A 326 8.51 7.15 4.35
C SER A 326 8.01 6.03 3.42
N LEU A 327 8.73 5.77 2.31
CA LEU A 327 8.46 4.68 1.37
C LEU A 327 9.47 3.53 1.51
N THR A 328 10.63 3.80 2.09
CA THR A 328 11.61 2.78 2.48
C THR A 328 10.94 1.86 3.51
N ASN A 329 10.80 0.58 3.16
CA ASN A 329 10.03 -0.40 3.92
C ASN A 329 8.59 0.07 4.27
N PHE A 330 7.93 0.81 3.37
CA PHE A 330 6.58 1.36 3.55
C PHE A 330 6.40 2.26 4.78
N GLY A 331 7.49 2.82 5.30
CA GLY A 331 7.48 3.57 6.57
C GLY A 331 7.33 2.69 7.81
N GLN A 332 7.40 1.36 7.65
CA GLN A 332 7.42 0.39 8.74
C GLN A 332 8.86 0.21 9.25
N PRO A 333 9.10 0.13 10.57
CA PRO A 333 10.45 -0.05 11.11
C PRO A 333 11.10 -1.36 10.64
N MET A 334 12.36 -1.29 10.22
CA MET A 334 13.08 -2.47 9.72
C MET A 334 13.69 -3.25 10.89
N ILE A 335 13.02 -4.34 11.29
CA ILE A 335 13.42 -5.23 12.39
C ILE A 335 13.99 -6.53 11.80
N SER A 336 15.07 -7.08 12.37
CA SER A 336 15.65 -8.35 11.95
C SER A 336 16.13 -9.20 13.14
N VAL A 337 15.99 -10.52 13.04
CA VAL A 337 16.60 -11.49 13.97
C VAL A 337 18.12 -11.45 13.85
N THR A 338 18.78 -11.24 14.99
CA THR A 338 20.25 -11.17 15.11
C THR A 338 20.83 -12.45 15.73
N GLU A 339 20.20 -12.96 16.79
CA GLU A 339 20.56 -14.23 17.44
C GLU A 339 19.32 -14.98 17.90
N ASP A 340 19.33 -16.31 17.82
CA ASP A 340 18.27 -17.20 18.31
C ASP A 340 18.60 -17.94 19.61
N ASN A 341 19.78 -17.65 20.18
CA ASN A 341 20.25 -18.20 21.44
C ASN A 341 21.06 -17.16 22.24
N PHE A 342 20.56 -15.92 22.31
CA PHE A 342 21.25 -14.82 22.98
C PHE A 342 21.52 -15.14 24.46
N GLU A 343 22.71 -14.75 24.93
CA GLU A 343 23.31 -15.16 26.22
C GLU A 343 23.33 -16.69 26.50
N GLY A 344 23.13 -17.54 25.49
CA GLY A 344 23.09 -19.01 25.63
C GLY A 344 21.81 -19.55 26.28
N LYS A 345 20.71 -18.78 26.26
CA LYS A 345 19.48 -19.05 27.03
C LYS A 345 18.24 -19.35 26.18
N GLY A 346 18.39 -19.54 24.86
CA GLY A 346 17.26 -19.64 23.91
C GLY A 346 16.50 -18.32 23.73
N VAL A 347 17.12 -17.19 24.08
CA VAL A 347 16.55 -15.86 23.95
C VAL A 347 16.63 -15.42 22.48
N LEU A 348 15.52 -14.97 21.92
CA LEU A 348 15.49 -14.38 20.57
C LEU A 348 15.89 -12.90 20.66
N LEU A 349 17.00 -12.52 20.02
CA LEU A 349 17.40 -11.13 19.88
C LEU A 349 16.97 -10.59 18.51
N LEU A 350 16.06 -9.63 18.53
CA LEU A 350 15.71 -8.77 17.41
C LEU A 350 16.53 -7.47 17.48
N THR A 351 16.86 -6.89 16.33
CA THR A 351 17.49 -5.57 16.23
C THR A 351 16.70 -4.69 15.26
N HIS A 352 16.38 -3.47 15.69
CA HIS A 352 15.84 -2.41 14.85
C HIS A 352 16.97 -1.66 14.14
N THR A 353 16.93 -1.62 12.80
CA THR A 353 17.84 -0.78 12.02
C THR A 353 17.35 0.67 12.05
N HIS A 354 17.80 1.41 13.06
CA HIS A 354 17.37 2.79 13.30
C HIS A 354 17.99 3.76 12.28
N TYR A 355 17.12 4.43 11.53
CA TYR A 355 17.49 5.44 10.52
C TYR A 355 17.08 6.86 10.94
N GLY A 356 17.20 7.19 12.24
CA GLY A 356 16.84 8.50 12.77
C GLY A 356 15.36 8.66 13.20
N VAL A 357 14.57 7.58 13.17
CA VAL A 357 13.20 7.55 13.67
C VAL A 357 13.06 6.48 14.75
N ASP A 358 12.66 6.91 15.95
CA ASP A 358 12.43 6.03 17.10
C ASP A 358 11.17 5.17 16.93
N LEU A 359 11.19 3.97 17.50
CA LEU A 359 9.99 3.13 17.61
C LEU A 359 8.97 3.78 18.54
N LYS A 360 7.68 3.69 18.17
CA LYS A 360 6.59 3.94 19.12
C LYS A 360 6.62 2.86 20.20
N LEU A 361 6.99 3.25 21.42
CA LEU A 361 7.24 2.34 22.54
C LEU A 361 6.07 1.42 22.92
N LEU A 362 4.81 1.81 22.68
CA LEU A 362 3.64 0.97 22.95
C LEU A 362 3.52 -0.15 21.90
N GLU A 363 3.48 0.22 20.62
CA GLU A 363 3.38 -0.73 19.50
C GLU A 363 4.55 -1.72 19.52
N ALA A 364 5.79 -1.26 19.79
CA ALA A 364 6.95 -2.15 19.92
C ALA A 364 6.85 -3.16 21.07
N LYS A 365 6.22 -2.79 22.20
CA LYS A 365 5.98 -3.71 23.32
C LYS A 365 4.89 -4.72 23.00
N GLU A 366 3.80 -4.31 22.37
CA GLU A 366 2.77 -5.22 21.86
C GLU A 366 3.35 -6.22 20.85
N THR A 367 4.20 -5.78 19.92
CA THR A 367 4.89 -6.67 18.98
C THR A 367 5.78 -7.69 19.71
N LEU A 368 6.54 -7.28 20.73
CA LEU A 368 7.34 -8.20 21.55
C LEU A 368 6.49 -9.27 22.24
N GLU A 369 5.34 -8.92 22.81
CA GLU A 369 4.40 -9.90 23.38
C GLU A 369 3.91 -10.91 22.35
N ARG A 370 3.60 -10.44 21.13
CA ARG A 370 3.05 -11.27 20.07
C ARG A 370 4.11 -12.20 19.47
N VAL A 371 5.33 -11.73 19.26
CA VAL A 371 6.48 -12.60 18.88
C VAL A 371 6.79 -13.62 19.99
N GLN A 372 6.73 -13.23 21.27
CA GLN A 372 6.97 -14.14 22.39
C GLN A 372 5.93 -15.26 22.47
N LYS A 373 4.65 -14.97 22.21
CA LYS A 373 3.59 -16.01 22.15
C LYS A 373 3.84 -17.07 21.07
N ILE A 374 4.61 -16.76 20.02
CA ILE A 374 5.07 -17.73 19.00
C ILE A 374 6.38 -18.41 19.42
N TRP A 375 7.39 -17.64 19.84
CA TRP A 375 8.72 -18.16 20.21
C TRP A 375 8.74 -18.98 21.52
N LYS A 376 7.76 -18.77 22.40
CA LYS A 376 7.58 -19.34 23.76
C LYS A 376 8.67 -18.98 24.78
N GLN A 377 9.90 -18.69 24.37
CA GLN A 377 10.98 -18.18 25.24
C GLN A 377 11.04 -16.64 25.23
N THR A 378 11.87 -16.05 26.10
CA THR A 378 12.11 -14.59 26.15
C THR A 378 12.52 -14.01 24.80
N VAL A 379 11.99 -12.83 24.48
CA VAL A 379 12.33 -12.06 23.28
C VAL A 379 12.88 -10.70 23.70
N CYS A 380 13.98 -10.29 23.07
CA CYS A 380 14.62 -8.99 23.22
C CYS A 380 14.54 -8.21 21.90
N LEU A 381 14.41 -6.88 21.99
CA LEU A 381 14.56 -5.97 20.86
C LEU A 381 15.57 -4.87 21.21
N GLU A 382 16.71 -4.87 20.52
CA GLU A 382 17.61 -3.73 20.52
C GLU A 382 17.06 -2.62 19.59
N THR A 383 17.04 -1.39 20.09
CA THR A 383 16.69 -0.18 19.33
C THR A 383 17.43 1.03 19.88
N ILE A 384 17.45 2.13 19.13
CA ILE A 384 17.76 3.45 19.67
C ILE A 384 16.46 4.14 20.10
N ILE A 385 16.50 4.88 21.21
CA ILE A 385 15.41 5.71 21.75
C ILE A 385 16.00 7.00 22.31
N ASN A 386 15.51 8.16 21.88
CA ASN A 386 16.04 9.50 22.19
C ASN A 386 17.56 9.65 21.95
N GLY A 387 18.13 8.84 21.05
CA GLY A 387 19.58 8.80 20.75
C GLY A 387 20.41 7.83 21.60
N GLU A 388 19.83 7.15 22.59
CA GLU A 388 20.50 6.12 23.40
C GLU A 388 20.16 4.70 22.91
N ARG A 389 21.11 3.76 22.97
CA ARG A 389 20.81 2.33 22.73
C ARG A 389 20.06 1.75 23.93
N ARG A 390 18.92 1.10 23.67
CA ARG A 390 18.06 0.46 24.65
C ARG A 390 17.73 -0.97 24.22
N LEU A 391 17.81 -1.89 25.15
CA LEU A 391 17.32 -3.27 25.01
C LEU A 391 15.95 -3.35 25.68
N LEU A 392 14.90 -3.51 24.88
CA LEU A 392 13.57 -3.89 25.34
C LEU A 392 13.55 -5.41 25.52
N ILE A 393 12.96 -5.90 26.61
CA ILE A 393 12.97 -7.33 26.98
C ILE A 393 11.56 -7.72 27.41
N TYR A 394 11.01 -8.80 26.83
CA TYR A 394 9.76 -9.40 27.28
C TYR A 394 9.92 -10.91 27.48
N ASP A 395 9.56 -11.40 28.66
CA ASP A 395 9.82 -12.78 29.10
C ASP A 395 8.57 -13.69 29.14
N GLY A 396 7.44 -13.21 28.62
CA GLY A 396 6.15 -13.89 28.73
C GLY A 396 5.31 -13.46 29.94
N LYS A 397 5.81 -12.53 30.77
CA LYS A 397 5.06 -11.95 31.91
C LYS A 397 5.26 -10.45 32.07
N GLU A 398 6.49 -9.95 31.99
CA GLU A 398 6.81 -8.54 32.25
C GLU A 398 7.69 -7.91 31.16
N HIS A 399 7.44 -6.63 30.89
CA HIS A 399 8.31 -5.79 30.07
C HIS A 399 9.41 -5.17 30.93
N ARG A 400 10.65 -5.36 30.50
CA ARG A 400 11.84 -4.76 31.11
C ARG A 400 12.63 -3.99 30.06
N GLU A 401 13.42 -3.02 30.53
CA GLU A 401 14.25 -2.18 29.69
C GLU A 401 15.63 -2.01 30.31
N LYS A 402 16.67 -2.00 29.48
CA LYS A 402 18.06 -1.87 29.89
C LYS A 402 18.80 -0.95 28.91
N SER A 403 19.53 0.05 29.41
CA SER A 403 20.49 0.82 28.60
C SER A 403 21.71 -0.05 28.23
N LEU A 404 22.23 0.15 27.02
CA LEU A 404 23.40 -0.56 26.48
C LEU A 404 24.60 0.38 26.28
#